data_AF-A0A067RC04-F1
#
_entry.id   AF-A0A067RC04-F1
#
_cell.length_a   1.000
_cell.length_b   1.000
_cell.length_c   1.000
_cell.angle_alpha   90.00
_cell.angle_beta   90.00
_cell.angle_gamma   90.00
#
_symmetry.space_group_name_H-M   'P 1'
#
loop_
_entity.id
_entity.type
_entity.pdbx_description
1 polymer ?
#
loop_
_entity_poly.entity_id
_entity_poly.type
_entity_poly.pdbx_seq_one_letter_code
_entity_poly.pdbx_strand_id
1 'polypeptide(L)'
;LFEEHQELLNLFEKFRELRTREEQANSMELAEHANTVMTTLDEGIKGLDNLDSFFDFLTQVGASHHRIPGFKPEYFWRIERPFLEAVQMTLGDRYTENIESIYKITIKFIIETLVRGYEEKKPDT
;
A
#
# COMPACT_ATOMS: atom_id res chain seq x y z
N LEU A 1 -2.94 -9.61 -4.73
CA LEU A 1 -2.92 -9.44 -3.25
C LEU A 1 -3.83 -10.45 -2.57
N PHE A 2 -5.15 -10.28 -2.59
CA PHE A 2 -6.06 -11.12 -1.80
C PHE A 2 -6.22 -12.55 -2.31
N GLU A 3 -5.96 -12.82 -3.59
CA GLU A 3 -5.89 -14.19 -4.10
C GLU A 3 -4.75 -15.00 -3.46
N GLU A 4 -3.66 -14.33 -3.07
CA GLU A 4 -2.46 -14.96 -2.48
C GLU A 4 -2.42 -14.82 -0.94
N HIS A 5 -3.09 -13.80 -0.42
CA HIS A 5 -3.13 -13.43 1.00
C HIS A 5 -4.58 -13.22 1.46
N GLN A 6 -5.39 -14.27 1.37
CA GLN A 6 -6.82 -14.24 1.73
C GLN A 6 -7.05 -13.80 3.18
N GLU A 7 -6.09 -14.05 4.08
CA GLU A 7 -6.15 -13.63 5.47
C GLU A 7 -6.29 -12.11 5.63
N LEU A 8 -5.75 -11.32 4.68
CA LEU A 8 -5.83 -9.87 4.71
C LEU A 8 -7.25 -9.34 4.46
N LEU A 9 -8.09 -10.09 3.73
CA LEU A 9 -9.50 -9.72 3.53
C LEU A 9 -10.26 -9.60 4.85
N ASN A 10 -9.87 -10.39 5.86
CA ASN A 10 -10.53 -10.38 7.16
C ASN A 10 -10.35 -9.05 7.92
N LEU A 11 -9.36 -8.24 7.53
CA LEU A 11 -9.12 -6.91 8.10
C LEU A 11 -10.10 -5.86 7.58
N PHE A 12 -10.85 -6.18 6.51
CA PHE A 12 -11.79 -5.29 5.86
C PHE A 12 -13.24 -5.70 6.17
N GLU A 13 -13.76 -5.22 7.30
CA GLU A 13 -15.06 -5.64 7.85
C GLU A 13 -16.21 -5.57 6.83
N LYS A 14 -16.19 -4.59 5.94
CA LYS A 14 -17.25 -4.33 4.97
C LYS A 14 -17.20 -5.21 3.70
N PHE A 15 -16.06 -5.84 3.39
CA PHE A 15 -15.93 -6.66 2.18
C PHE A 15 -15.16 -7.97 2.34
N ARG A 16 -14.90 -8.42 3.57
CA ARG A 16 -14.30 -9.74 3.86
C ARG A 16 -15.00 -10.93 3.20
N GLU A 17 -16.27 -10.77 2.81
CA GLU A 17 -17.07 -11.79 2.13
C GLU A 17 -16.82 -11.84 0.61
N LEU A 18 -16.18 -10.82 0.02
CA LEU A 18 -15.85 -10.77 -1.40
C LEU A 18 -14.59 -11.60 -1.66
N ARG A 19 -14.78 -12.91 -1.86
CA ARG A 19 -13.67 -13.87 -1.97
C ARG A 19 -13.25 -14.18 -3.39
N THR A 20 -14.05 -13.79 -4.38
CA THR A 20 -13.69 -13.97 -5.80
C THR A 20 -13.04 -12.72 -6.37
N ARG A 21 -12.19 -12.92 -7.40
CA ARG A 21 -11.54 -11.83 -8.13
C ARG A 21 -12.54 -10.86 -8.76
N GLU A 22 -13.65 -11.38 -9.29
CA GLU A 22 -14.70 -10.58 -9.93
C GLU A 22 -15.41 -9.67 -8.92
N GLU A 23 -15.76 -10.20 -7.75
CA GLU A 23 -16.38 -9.41 -6.68
C GLU A 23 -15.43 -8.32 -6.16
N GLN A 24 -14.15 -8.67 -5.96
CA GLN A 24 -13.13 -7.72 -5.51
C GLN A 24 -12.90 -6.62 -6.54
N ALA A 25 -12.85 -6.95 -7.84
CA ALA A 25 -12.65 -5.97 -8.91
C ALA A 25 -13.80 -4.95 -9.01
N ASN A 26 -15.02 -5.34 -8.63
CA ASN A 26 -16.20 -4.47 -8.62
C ASN A 26 -16.44 -3.77 -7.27
N SER A 27 -15.57 -3.98 -6.28
CA SER A 27 -15.70 -3.37 -4.96
C SER A 27 -15.28 -1.91 -4.99
N MET A 28 -16.24 -1.00 -4.79
CA MET A 28 -16.00 0.44 -4.69
C MET A 28 -15.06 0.78 -3.54
N GLU A 29 -15.20 0.11 -2.39
CA GLU A 29 -14.35 0.34 -1.22
C GLU A 29 -12.90 -0.12 -1.45
N LEU A 30 -12.71 -1.24 -2.16
CA LEU A 30 -11.37 -1.67 -2.54
C LEU A 30 -10.75 -0.71 -3.56
N ALA A 31 -11.54 -0.21 -4.49
CA ALA A 31 -11.10 0.81 -5.43
C ALA A 31 -10.72 2.12 -4.71
N GLU A 32 -11.49 2.56 -3.70
CA GLU A 32 -11.18 3.73 -2.87
C GLU A 32 -9.87 3.54 -2.08
N HIS A 33 -9.67 2.36 -1.47
CA HIS A 33 -8.43 2.06 -0.77
C HIS A 33 -7.23 2.04 -1.73
N ALA A 34 -7.38 1.36 -2.87
CA ALA A 34 -6.34 1.35 -3.91
C ALA A 34 -6.05 2.77 -4.44
N ASN A 35 -7.07 3.60 -4.65
CA ASN A 35 -6.90 5.00 -5.04
C ASN A 35 -6.17 5.81 -3.97
N THR A 36 -6.45 5.56 -2.69
CA THR A 36 -5.74 6.22 -1.57
C THR A 36 -4.26 5.86 -1.58
N VAL A 37 -3.94 4.57 -1.76
CA VAL A 37 -2.56 4.10 -1.90
C VAL A 37 -1.90 4.74 -3.11
N MET A 38 -2.52 4.69 -4.30
CA MET A 38 -1.95 5.25 -5.53
C MET A 38 -1.76 6.77 -5.45
N THR A 39 -2.70 7.50 -4.85
CA THR A 39 -2.58 8.94 -4.60
C THR A 39 -1.43 9.24 -3.67
N THR A 40 -1.27 8.45 -2.60
CA THR A 40 -0.16 8.56 -1.65
C THR A 40 1.20 8.36 -2.36
N LEU A 41 1.28 7.39 -3.27
CA LEU A 41 2.49 7.14 -4.06
C LEU A 41 2.77 8.30 -5.04
N ASP A 42 1.74 8.81 -5.71
CA ASP A 42 1.85 9.92 -6.67
C ASP A 42 2.23 11.24 -5.98
N GLU A 43 1.65 11.53 -4.81
CA GLU A 43 2.04 12.65 -3.96
C GLU A 43 3.49 12.52 -3.47
N GLY A 44 3.96 11.30 -3.21
CA GLY A 44 5.37 11.06 -2.88
C GLY A 44 6.35 11.33 -4.02
N ILE A 45 5.97 10.94 -5.23
CA ILE A 45 6.78 11.17 -6.43
C ILE A 45 6.76 12.66 -6.81
N LYS A 46 5.63 13.34 -6.66
CA LYS A 46 5.48 14.78 -6.93
C LYS A 46 6.07 15.65 -5.81
N GLY A 47 6.05 15.15 -4.58
CA GLY A 47 6.51 15.81 -3.36
C GLY A 47 8.01 15.68 -3.11
N LEU A 48 8.81 15.23 -4.08
CA LEU A 48 10.28 15.21 -3.95
C LEU A 48 10.87 16.59 -3.66
N ASP A 49 10.14 17.68 -3.96
CA ASP A 49 10.52 19.05 -3.58
C ASP A 49 10.33 19.35 -2.08
N ASN A 50 9.52 18.57 -1.36
CA ASN A 50 9.33 18.65 0.10
C ASN A 50 9.17 17.24 0.70
N LEU A 51 10.31 16.55 0.80
CA LEU A 51 10.41 15.21 1.34
C LEU A 51 9.91 15.11 2.80
N ASP A 52 10.07 16.16 3.61
CA ASP A 52 9.66 16.15 5.01
C ASP A 52 8.14 16.01 5.16
N SER A 53 7.37 16.77 4.37
CA SER A 53 5.90 16.66 4.37
C SER A 53 5.43 15.29 3.88
N PHE A 54 6.15 14.69 2.94
CA PHE A 54 5.86 13.33 2.47
C PHE A 54 6.11 12.29 3.56
N PHE A 55 7.22 12.39 4.32
CA PHE A 55 7.47 11.49 5.44
C PHE A 55 6.45 11.64 6.56
N ASP A 56 6.07 12.86 6.89
CA ASP A 56 5.04 13.11 7.90
C ASP A 56 3.69 12.49 7.50
N PHE A 57 3.34 12.59 6.22
CA PHE A 57 2.13 11.96 5.71
C PHE A 57 2.20 10.42 5.78
N LEU A 58 3.25 9.80 5.24
CA LEU A 58 3.41 8.35 5.27
C LEU A 58 3.46 7.79 6.70
N THR A 59 4.15 8.46 7.61
CA THR A 59 4.19 8.02 9.01
C THR A 59 2.83 8.11 9.69
N GLN A 60 2.01 9.12 9.36
CA GLN A 60 0.61 9.21 9.82
C GLN A 60 -0.27 8.11 9.23
N VAL A 61 -0.12 7.80 7.94
CA VAL A 61 -0.83 6.68 7.30
C VAL A 61 -0.45 5.36 7.98
N GLY A 62 0.84 5.11 8.20
CA GLY A 62 1.34 3.96 8.94
C GLY A 62 0.68 3.83 10.32
N ALA A 63 0.71 4.90 11.12
CA ALA A 63 0.10 4.95 12.45
C ALA A 63 -1.42 4.70 12.43
N SER A 64 -2.12 5.17 11.39
CA SER A 64 -3.58 5.00 11.29
C SER A 64 -4.01 3.54 11.24
N HIS A 65 -3.14 2.62 10.79
CA HIS A 65 -3.43 1.20 10.71
C HIS A 65 -3.51 0.52 12.09
N HIS A 66 -3.11 1.19 13.18
CA HIS A 66 -3.41 0.74 14.55
C HIS A 66 -4.91 0.67 14.85
N ARG A 67 -5.72 1.44 14.12
CA ARG A 67 -7.18 1.43 14.27
C ARG A 67 -7.81 0.17 13.70
N ILE A 68 -7.05 -0.67 12.99
CA ILE A 68 -7.51 -1.90 12.37
C ILE A 68 -7.20 -3.07 13.32
N PRO A 69 -8.21 -3.68 13.96
CA PRO A 69 -7.99 -4.80 14.87
C PRO A 69 -7.26 -5.96 14.19
N GLY A 70 -6.20 -6.46 14.84
CA GLY A 70 -5.43 -7.61 14.32
C GLY A 70 -4.49 -7.29 13.16
N PHE A 71 -4.37 -6.02 12.74
CA PHE A 71 -3.37 -5.60 11.77
C PHE A 71 -1.96 -5.80 12.33
N LYS A 72 -1.04 -6.27 11.49
CA LYS A 72 0.37 -6.45 11.83
C LYS A 72 1.24 -5.71 10.83
N PRO A 73 2.36 -5.11 11.25
CA PRO A 73 3.21 -4.31 10.36
C PRO A 73 3.75 -5.13 9.17
N GLU A 74 3.98 -6.44 9.33
CA GLU A 74 4.35 -7.34 8.24
C GLU A 74 3.32 -7.42 7.10
N TYR A 75 2.06 -7.03 7.33
CA TYR A 75 1.04 -6.99 6.28
C TYR A 75 1.29 -5.88 5.25
N PHE A 76 1.99 -4.80 5.62
CA PHE A 76 2.37 -3.77 4.64
C PHE A 76 3.23 -4.35 3.52
N TRP A 77 4.14 -5.27 3.83
CA TRP A 77 5.01 -5.91 2.83
C TRP A 77 4.28 -6.76 1.81
N ARG A 78 3.04 -7.17 2.08
CA ARG A 78 2.25 -7.99 1.15
C ARG A 78 1.85 -7.24 -0.12
N ILE A 79 1.91 -5.90 -0.11
CA ILE A 79 1.58 -5.08 -1.29
C ILE A 79 2.74 -4.98 -2.29
N GLU A 80 3.99 -5.23 -1.89
CA GLU A 80 5.19 -4.94 -2.71
C GLU A 80 5.13 -5.65 -4.07
N ARG A 81 5.01 -6.97 -4.08
CA ARG A 81 4.95 -7.76 -5.33
C ARG A 81 3.71 -7.39 -6.18
N PRO A 82 2.47 -7.42 -5.63
CA PRO A 82 1.29 -7.05 -6.42
C PRO A 82 1.38 -5.63 -7.02
N PHE A 83 2.01 -4.69 -6.31
CA PHE A 83 2.23 -3.34 -6.82
C PHE A 83 3.19 -3.35 -8.02
N LEU A 84 4.35 -4.02 -7.90
CA LEU A 84 5.33 -4.10 -9.00
C LEU A 84 4.75 -4.81 -10.24
N GLU A 85 4.00 -5.89 -10.04
CA GLU A 85 3.29 -6.58 -11.13
C GLU A 85 2.28 -5.65 -11.81
N ALA A 86 1.50 -4.89 -11.04
CA ALA A 86 0.53 -3.94 -11.59
C ALA A 86 1.22 -2.82 -12.39
N VAL A 87 2.35 -2.29 -11.91
CA VAL A 87 3.15 -1.29 -12.64
C VAL A 87 3.69 -1.88 -13.94
N GLN A 88 4.23 -3.10 -13.92
CA GLN A 88 4.72 -3.78 -15.12
C GLN A 88 3.60 -3.97 -16.15
N MET A 89 2.44 -4.47 -15.74
CA MET A 89 1.28 -4.63 -16.62
C MET A 89 0.80 -3.29 -17.19
N THR A 90 0.81 -2.23 -16.40
CA THR A 90 0.35 -0.89 -16.80
C THR A 90 1.29 -0.21 -17.79
N LEU A 91 2.61 -0.39 -17.60
CA LEU A 91 3.62 0.24 -18.44
C LEU A 91 3.92 -0.54 -19.72
N GLY A 92 3.68 -1.86 -19.73
CA GLY A 92 3.88 -2.73 -20.90
C GLY A 92 5.30 -2.57 -21.46
N ASP A 93 5.41 -2.25 -22.75
CA ASP A 93 6.69 -2.06 -23.45
C ASP A 93 7.55 -0.91 -22.88
N ARG A 94 6.97 0.00 -22.08
CA ARG A 94 7.71 1.07 -21.39
C ARG A 94 8.35 0.60 -20.09
N TYR A 95 8.03 -0.61 -19.62
CA TYR A 95 8.63 -1.20 -18.44
C TYR A 95 10.03 -1.72 -18.75
N THR A 96 11.02 -0.84 -18.57
CA THR A 96 12.45 -1.17 -18.76
C THR A 96 13.10 -1.55 -17.43
N GLU A 97 14.30 -2.15 -17.48
CA GLU A 97 15.08 -2.48 -16.27
C GLU A 97 15.33 -1.26 -15.36
N ASN A 98 15.53 -0.08 -15.96
CA ASN A 98 15.69 1.16 -15.21
C ASN A 98 14.40 1.56 -14.46
N ILE A 99 13.26 1.43 -15.13
CA ILE A 99 11.95 1.70 -14.53
C ILE A 99 11.66 0.70 -13.41
N GLU A 100 11.92 -0.58 -13.62
CA GLU A 100 11.80 -1.63 -12.59
C GLU A 100 12.63 -1.29 -11.35
N SER A 101 13.89 -0.90 -11.53
CA SER A 101 14.78 -0.52 -10.43
C SER A 101 14.23 0.66 -9.62
N ILE A 102 13.75 1.70 -10.31
CA ILE A 102 13.14 2.88 -9.67
C ILE A 102 11.92 2.47 -8.84
N TYR A 103 10.98 1.73 -9.43
CA TYR A 103 9.77 1.34 -8.71
C TYR A 103 10.04 0.40 -7.53
N LYS A 104 11.02 -0.51 -7.64
CA LYS A 104 11.47 -1.36 -6.52
C LYS A 104 12.02 -0.55 -5.35
N ILE A 105 12.86 0.44 -5.63
CA ILE A 105 13.41 1.32 -4.59
C ILE A 105 12.28 2.15 -3.95
N THR A 106 11.44 2.75 -4.78
CA THR A 106 10.34 3.62 -4.33
C THR A 106 9.34 2.88 -3.44
N ILE A 107 8.84 1.70 -3.87
CA ILE A 107 7.84 0.98 -3.08
C ILE A 107 8.41 0.48 -1.76
N LYS A 108 9.65 -0.03 -1.77
CA LYS A 108 10.33 -0.49 -0.56
C LYS A 108 10.46 0.65 0.44
N PHE A 109 10.91 1.81 -0.02
CA PHE A 109 11.07 3.00 0.81
C PHE A 109 9.76 3.46 1.46
N ILE A 110 8.66 3.39 0.71
CA ILE A 110 7.35 3.78 1.18
C ILE A 110 6.84 2.79 2.24
N ILE A 111 6.98 1.48 1.98
CA ILE A 111 6.61 0.44 2.95
C ILE A 111 7.43 0.57 4.24
N GLU A 112 8.74 0.78 4.15
CA GLU A 112 9.60 1.00 5.32
C GLU A 112 9.14 2.22 6.14
N THR A 113 8.73 3.30 5.48
CA THR A 113 8.21 4.51 6.14
C THR A 113 6.86 4.27 6.81
N LEU A 114 5.97 3.49 6.18
CA LEU A 114 4.68 3.08 6.76
C LEU A 114 4.89 2.21 8.01
N VAL A 115 5.79 1.22 7.93
CA VAL A 115 6.15 0.36 9.05
C VAL A 115 6.71 1.20 10.19
N ARG A 116 7.64 2.11 9.90
CA ARG A 116 8.17 3.04 10.90
C ARG A 116 7.07 3.87 11.57
N GLY A 117 6.16 4.45 10.79
CA GLY A 117 5.02 5.21 11.32
C GLY A 117 4.11 4.39 12.23
N TYR A 118 3.89 3.12 11.89
CA TYR A 118 3.17 2.16 12.72
C TYR A 118 3.96 1.81 13.99
N GLU A 119 5.28 1.65 13.93
CA GLU A 119 6.06 1.25 15.12
C GLU A 119 6.32 2.40 16.11
N GLU A 120 6.53 3.62 15.62
CA GLU A 120 6.91 4.79 16.41
C GLU A 120 5.71 5.46 17.12
N LYS A 121 4.50 5.39 16.54
CA LYS A 121 3.28 5.99 17.10
C LYS A 121 2.35 4.95 17.73
N LYS A 122 2.92 3.92 18.36
CA LYS A 122 2.13 2.97 19.16
C LYS A 122 1.30 3.76 20.18
N PRO A 123 -0.05 3.61 20.19
CA PRO A 123 -0.85 4.22 21.25
C PRO A 123 -0.35 3.68 22.58
N ASP A 124 -0.14 4.56 23.56
CA ASP A 124 0.20 4.15 24.92
C ASP A 124 -0.76 3.03 25.36
N THR A 125 -0.19 1.86 25.67
CA THR A 125 -0.90 0.67 26.16
C THR A 125 -1.58 0.92 27.49
#